data_AF-A0A2E7N8G1-F1
#
_entry.id   AF-A0A2E7N8G1-F1
#
_cell.length_a   1.000
_cell.length_b   1.000
_cell.length_c   1.000
_cell.angle_alpha   90.00
_cell.angle_beta   90.00
_cell.angle_gamma   90.00
#
_symmetry.space_group_name_H-M   'P 1'
#
loop_
_entity.id
_entity.type
_entity.pdbx_description
1 polymer ?
#
loop_
_entity_poly.entity_id
_entity_poly.type
_entity_poly.pdbx_seq_one_letter_code
_entity_poly.pdbx_strand_id
1 'polypeptide(L)' 'MVIGKVTHWYDKLGVAVIKLEGPLNVGDTVKVSRGDDEFEETISSMQIDHAEVSGGKKGDEIAVKLSQKAKEGSTLSKA' A
#
# COMPACT_ATOMS: atom_id res chain seq x y z
N MET A 1 -11.56 7.78 -1.57
CA MET A 1 -10.90 8.42 -0.41
C MET A 1 -9.46 7.93 -0.36
N VAL A 2 -8.47 8.83 -0.29
CA VAL A 2 -7.05 8.44 -0.18
C VAL A 2 -6.81 7.88 1.22
N ILE A 3 -6.23 6.69 1.29
CA ILE A 3 -5.97 5.95 2.53
C ILE A 3 -4.47 5.79 2.79
N GLY A 4 -3.62 6.14 1.84
CA GLY A 4 -2.17 6.18 2.05
C GLY A 4 -1.39 6.63 0.82
N LYS A 5 -0.08 6.79 0.99
CA LYS A 5 0.86 7.16 -0.07
C LYS A 5 2.10 6.30 -0.02
N VAL A 6 2.58 5.89 -1.18
CA VAL A 6 3.82 5.13 -1.31
C VAL A 6 4.99 6.07 -1.04
N THR A 7 5.72 5.81 0.05
CA THR A 7 6.94 6.55 0.44
C THR A 7 8.18 5.90 -0.14
N HIS A 8 8.18 4.57 -0.33
CA HIS A 8 9.32 3.84 -0.87
C HIS A 8 8.88 2.61 -1.68
N TRP A 9 9.70 2.18 -2.64
CA TRP A 9 9.43 0.98 -3.45
C TRP A 9 10.69 0.11 -3.57
N TYR A 10 10.57 -1.17 -3.23
CA TYR A 10 11.63 -2.17 -3.36
C TYR A 10 11.45 -2.99 -4.65
N ASP A 11 12.09 -2.54 -5.73
CA ASP A 11 11.99 -3.17 -7.06
C ASP A 11 12.28 -4.67 -7.09
N LYS A 12 13.28 -5.13 -6.33
CA LYS A 12 13.67 -6.56 -6.30
C LYS A 12 12.64 -7.45 -5.61
N LEU A 13 11.86 -6.89 -4.68
CA LEU A 13 10.90 -7.65 -3.86
C LEU A 13 9.46 -7.45 -4.31
N GLY A 14 9.18 -6.40 -5.09
CA GLY A 14 7.82 -5.99 -5.44
C GLY A 14 7.05 -5.45 -4.23
N VAL A 15 7.75 -4.81 -3.29
CA VAL A 15 7.17 -4.33 -2.03
C VAL A 15 7.10 -2.81 -2.02
N ALA A 16 5.91 -2.27 -1.76
CA ALA A 16 5.67 -0.86 -1.52
C ALA A 16 5.65 -0.58 -0.02
N VAL A 17 6.38 0.45 0.41
CA VAL A 17 6.20 1.05 1.73
C VAL A 17 5.20 2.18 1.59
N ILE A 18 4.12 2.09 2.36
CA ILE A 18 2.98 2.99 2.30
C ILE A 18 2.79 3.63 3.67
N LYS A 19 2.78 4.96 3.69
CA LYS A 19 2.36 5.72 4.87
C LYS A 19 0.85 5.87 4.85
N LEU A 20 0.18 5.30 5.84
CA LEU A 20 -1.28 5.30 5.94
C LEU A 20 -1.82 6.65 6.39
N GLU A 21 -2.81 7.16 5.66
CA GLU A 21 -3.61 8.33 6.01
C GLU A 21 -5.00 7.93 6.57
N GLY A 22 -5.36 6.65 6.43
CA GLY A 22 -6.58 6.04 6.96
C GLY A 22 -6.36 4.56 7.31
N PRO A 23 -7.39 3.86 7.82
CA PRO A 23 -7.29 2.44 8.15
C PRO A 23 -7.21 1.57 6.88
N LEU A 24 -6.44 0.49 6.96
CA LEU A 24 -6.33 -0.55 5.92
C LEU A 24 -6.21 -1.93 6.57
N ASN A 25 -6.87 -2.94 6.04
CA ASN A 25 -6.79 -4.32 6.54
C ASN A 25 -6.42 -5.31 5.42
N VAL A 26 -5.87 -6.45 5.82
CA VAL A 26 -5.66 -7.58 4.91
C VAL A 26 -7.02 -8.04 4.41
N GLY A 27 -7.14 -8.21 3.09
CA GLY A 27 -8.39 -8.51 2.38
C GLY A 27 -9.12 -7.29 1.84
N ASP A 28 -8.74 -6.06 2.22
CA ASP A 28 -9.28 -4.86 1.57
C ASP A 28 -8.76 -4.75 0.12
N THR A 29 -9.61 -4.31 -0.79
CA THR A 29 -9.21 -3.91 -2.15
C THR A 29 -8.89 -2.43 -2.18
N VAL A 30 -7.74 -2.09 -2.74
CA VAL A 30 -7.25 -0.73 -2.89
C VAL A 30 -6.96 -0.44 -4.35
N LYS A 31 -7.17 0.82 -4.73
CA LYS A 31 -6.75 1.35 -6.02
C LYS A 31 -5.46 2.13 -5.83
N VAL A 32 -4.42 1.69 -6.51
CA VAL A 32 -3.12 2.36 -6.57
C VAL A 32 -3.10 3.23 -7.83
N SER A 33 -2.92 4.53 -7.66
CA SER A 33 -2.92 5.49 -8.78
C SER A 33 -1.64 6.33 -8.77
N ARG A 34 -1.12 6.65 -9.95
CA ARG A 34 -0.02 7.59 -10.16
C ARG A 34 -0.15 8.26 -11.53
N GLY A 35 -0.60 9.51 -11.54
CA GLY A 35 -0.88 10.21 -12.79
C GLY A 35 -2.00 9.49 -13.54
N ASP A 36 -1.72 9.08 -14.78
CA ASP A 36 -2.67 8.35 -15.64
C ASP A 36 -2.67 6.83 -15.41
N ASP A 37 -1.66 6.29 -14.71
CA ASP A 37 -1.56 4.88 -14.40
C ASP A 37 -2.36 4.55 -13.13
N GLU A 38 -3.30 3.62 -13.22
CA GLU A 38 -4.02 3.10 -12.05
C GLU A 38 -4.29 1.61 -12.17
N PHE A 39 -4.29 0.92 -11.03
CA PHE A 39 -4.66 -0.48 -10.94
C PHE A 39 -5.27 -0.80 -9.58
N GLU A 40 -6.02 -1.89 -9.52
CA GLU A 40 -6.58 -2.42 -8.26
C GLU A 40 -5.71 -3.55 -7.74
N GLU A 41 -5.56 -3.59 -6.41
CA GLU A 41 -4.85 -4.63 -5.70
C GLU A 41 -5.67 -5.05 -4.48
N THR A 42 -5.82 -6.35 -4.27
CA THR A 42 -6.31 -6.88 -2.99
C THR A 42 -5.13 -7.11 -2.06
N ILE A 43 -5.18 -6.50 -0.88
CA ILE A 43 -4.11 -6.61 0.12
C ILE A 43 -4.07 -8.04 0.65
N SER A 44 -3.11 -8.83 0.20
CA SER A 44 -2.94 -10.23 0.63
C SER A 44 -2.09 -10.36 1.90
N SER A 45 -1.15 -9.45 2.12
CA SER A 45 -0.32 -9.40 3.32
C SER A 45 0.19 -7.98 3.60
N MET A 46 0.43 -7.68 4.87
CA MET A 46 1.02 -6.41 5.32
C MET A 46 2.01 -6.65 6.45
N GLN A 47 3.03 -5.78 6.53
CA GLN A 47 4.02 -5.80 7.60
C GLN A 47 4.26 -4.39 8.16
N ILE A 48 4.49 -4.28 9.46
CA ILE A 48 4.95 -3.05 10.15
C ILE A 48 6.19 -3.44 10.96
N ASP A 49 7.29 -2.70 10.83
CA ASP A 49 8.54 -2.97 11.57
C ASP A 49 8.99 -4.45 11.50
N HIS A 50 8.89 -5.07 10.32
CA HIS A 50 9.18 -6.50 10.04
C HIS A 50 8.25 -7.51 10.73
N ALA A 51 7.18 -7.08 11.37
CA ALA A 51 6.13 -7.95 11.93
C ALA A 51 4.92 -8.00 10.99
N GLU A 52 4.39 -9.20 10.77
CA GLU A 52 3.13 -9.37 10.02
C GLU A 52 1.96 -8.81 10.82
N VAL A 53 1.10 -8.04 10.14
CA VAL A 53 -0.08 -7.43 10.74
C VAL A 53 -1.31 -7.66 9.88
N SER A 54 -2.46 -7.81 10.52
CA SER A 54 -3.75 -7.93 9.83
C SER A 54 -4.36 -6.58 9.45
N GLY A 55 -3.87 -5.48 10.02
CA GLY A 55 -4.39 -4.14 9.80
C GLY A 55 -3.40 -3.05 10.21
N GLY A 56 -3.55 -1.87 9.61
CA GLY A 56 -2.82 -0.65 9.93
C GLY A 56 -3.76 0.54 10.10
N LYS A 57 -3.34 1.53 10.87
CA LYS A 57 -4.09 2.76 11.13
C LYS A 57 -3.36 3.98 10.55
N LYS A 58 -4.06 5.12 10.55
CA LYS A 58 -3.48 6.40 10.16
C LYS A 58 -2.18 6.67 10.94
N GLY A 59 -1.12 7.00 10.21
CA GLY A 59 0.21 7.29 10.75
C GLY A 59 1.18 6.12 10.66
N ASP A 60 0.69 4.88 10.54
CA ASP A 60 1.56 3.71 10.41
C ASP A 60 2.22 3.67 9.03
N GLU A 61 3.43 3.12 8.99
CA GLU A 61 4.14 2.79 7.76
C GLU A 61 4.09 1.28 7.55
N ILE A 62 3.35 0.85 6.53
CA ILE A 62 3.16 -0.56 6.20
C ILE A 62 3.99 -0.92 4.97
N ALA A 63 4.55 -2.13 4.97
CA ALA A 63 5.13 -2.75 3.78
C ALA A 63 4.13 -3.76 3.21
N VAL A 64 3.81 -3.63 1.92
CA VAL A 64 2.85 -4.48 1.20
C VAL A 64 3.46 -4.95 -0.09
N LYS A 65 3.32 -6.24 -0.38
CA LYS A 65 3.66 -6.78 -1.70
C LYS A 65 2.54 -6.50 -2.67
N LEU A 66 2.85 -5.90 -3.81
CA LEU A 66 1.88 -5.58 -4.86
C LEU A 66 2.16 -6.44 -6.10
N SER A 67 1.11 -6.79 -6.84
CA SER A 67 1.24 -7.52 -8.10
C SER A 67 1.83 -6.65 -9.21
N GLN A 68 1.59 -5.33 -9.15
CA GLN A 68 2.10 -4.35 -10.10
C GLN A 68 2.98 -3.30 -9.42
N LYS A 69 3.83 -2.66 -10.23
CA LYS A 69 4.83 -1.70 -9.75
C LYS A 69 4.17 -0.41 -9.26
N ALA A 70 4.24 -0.15 -7.96
CA ALA A 70 3.84 1.14 -7.37
C ALA A 70 5.10 1.96 -7.05
N LYS A 71 5.42 2.91 -7.92
CA LYS A 71 6.58 3.77 -7.73
C LYS A 71 6.32 4.82 -6.63
N GLU A 72 7.38 5.35 -6.04
CA GLU A 72 7.31 6.41 -5.01
C GLU A 72 6.42 7.60 -5.42
N GLY A 73 5.54 8.02 -4.52
CA GLY A 73 4.55 9.07 -4.78
C GLY A 73 3.21 8.57 -5.35
N SER A 74 3.07 7.26 -5.62
CA SER A 74 1.75 6.65 -5.87
C SER A 74 0.81 6.87 -4.69
N THR A 75 -0.46 7.11 -4.97
CA THR A 75 -1.52 7.26 -3.97
C THR A 75 -2.37 6.01 -3.90
N LEU A 76 -2.72 5.59 -2.69
CA LEU A 76 -3.65 4.50 -2.46
C LEU A 76 -5.00 5.06 -2.06
N SER A 77 -6.06 4.57 -2.69
CA SER A 77 -7.43 4.88 -2.34
C SER A 77 -8.22 3.58 -2.15
N LYS A 78 -9.25 3.61 -1.29
CA LYS A 78 -10.15 2.47 -1.17
C LYS A 78 -10.95 2.33 -2.47
N ALA A 79 -10.94 1.13 -3.07
CA ALA A 79 -11.75 0.81 -4.24
C ALA A 79 -13.24 0.74 -3.87
#